data_AF-A0AAD7QE88-F1
#
_entry.id   AF-A0AAD7QE88-F1
#
_cell.length_a   1.000
_cell.length_b   1.000
_cell.length_c   1.000
_cell.angle_alpha   90.00
_cell.angle_beta   90.00
_cell.angle_gamma   90.00
#
_symmetry.space_group_name_H-M   'P 1'
#
loop_
_entity.id
_entity.type
_entity.pdbx_description
1 polymer ?
#
loop_
_entity_poly.entity_id
_entity_poly.type
_entity_poly.pdbx_seq_one_letter_code
_entity_poly.pdbx_strand_id
1 'polypeptide(L)'
;MKNVKYGRLVSFRKDLAEIDSSELERLDFRDADKGSNIANTSKCDVWTEYHEMGAEGIKAVADYKVYTASSILDLLHFVAPKMMKRGDVHFSYGIADNLDDPKYNHYKYWSNPLETTLPDAPEMEIYSMYGVGIPTERAYVYKLTPPSECYIPFQIDTSAEGGSEDSCLKGGVFSADGDETVPVLSSGFMCAKGWRGKTRFNPSGIRTYVREYDHAPPANLLEGRGTQSGAHVDILGNFALIEDIIRVAAGATGEELGGDRVYSDIFKWSEKIDLKL
;
A
#
# COMPACT_ATOMS: atom_id res chain seq x y z
N MET A 1 -8.32 -10.78 -21.11
CA MET A 1 -7.49 -10.01 -20.17
C MET A 1 -6.37 -10.90 -19.64
N LYS A 2 -5.10 -10.53 -19.86
CA LYS A 2 -3.97 -11.16 -19.15
C LYS A 2 -4.15 -10.88 -17.65
N ASN A 3 -3.97 -11.89 -16.80
CA ASN A 3 -4.10 -11.74 -15.35
C ASN A 3 -2.94 -10.87 -14.81
N VAL A 4 -3.23 -9.63 -14.43
CA VAL A 4 -2.25 -8.74 -13.77
C VAL A 4 -1.91 -9.32 -12.39
N LYS A 5 -0.62 -9.50 -12.12
CA LYS A 5 -0.11 -10.12 -10.88
C LYS A 5 0.05 -9.07 -9.78
N TYR A 6 -1.05 -8.66 -9.16
CA TYR A 6 -1.05 -7.65 -8.09
C TYR A 6 -0.28 -8.05 -6.82
N GLY A 7 0.16 -9.31 -6.65
CA GLY A 7 1.01 -9.69 -5.51
C GLY A 7 2.40 -9.05 -5.50
N ARG A 8 2.82 -8.43 -6.61
CA ARG A 8 4.13 -7.78 -6.78
C ARG A 8 4.04 -6.30 -6.40
N LEU A 9 5.13 -5.75 -5.85
CA LEU A 9 5.29 -4.32 -5.55
C LEU A 9 6.38 -3.69 -6.39
N VAL A 10 7.51 -4.38 -6.55
CA VAL A 10 8.63 -3.95 -7.39
C VAL A 10 9.07 -5.10 -8.28
N SER A 11 9.27 -4.84 -9.57
CA SER A 11 9.84 -5.80 -10.52
C SER A 11 10.96 -5.14 -11.32
N PHE A 12 12.15 -5.73 -11.34
CA PHE A 12 13.25 -5.28 -12.17
C PHE A 12 13.03 -5.78 -13.60
N ARG A 13 12.68 -4.87 -14.51
CA ARG A 13 12.23 -5.10 -15.90
C ARG A 13 10.76 -5.55 -16.05
N LYS A 14 10.19 -5.18 -17.20
CA LYS A 14 8.76 -5.41 -17.54
C LYS A 14 8.43 -6.89 -17.75
N ASP A 15 9.32 -7.65 -18.40
CA ASP A 15 9.13 -9.10 -18.64
C ASP A 15 8.92 -9.87 -17.33
N LEU A 16 9.70 -9.52 -16.31
CA LEU A 16 9.63 -10.12 -14.98
C LEU A 16 8.38 -9.69 -14.20
N ALA A 17 7.77 -8.56 -14.55
CA ALA A 17 6.50 -8.13 -13.96
C ALA A 17 5.31 -8.99 -14.43
N GLU A 18 5.39 -9.60 -15.62
CA GLU A 18 4.32 -10.41 -16.22
C GLU A 18 4.52 -11.93 -16.08
N ILE A 19 5.76 -12.43 -15.96
CA ILE A 19 6.07 -13.87 -15.88
C ILE A 19 5.38 -14.56 -14.69
N ASP A 20 5.10 -15.86 -14.77
CA ASP A 20 4.56 -16.58 -13.61
C ASP A 20 5.59 -16.72 -12.47
N SER A 21 5.13 -16.79 -11.22
CA SER A 21 6.05 -16.87 -10.09
C SER A 21 6.77 -18.21 -10.00
N SER A 22 6.20 -19.28 -10.57
CA SER A 22 6.84 -20.60 -10.65
C SER A 22 8.05 -20.65 -11.59
N GLU A 23 8.14 -19.70 -12.52
CA GLU A 23 9.23 -19.60 -13.51
C GLU A 23 10.34 -18.62 -13.07
N LEU A 24 10.19 -17.98 -11.91
CA LEU A 24 11.16 -17.02 -11.38
C LEU A 24 12.25 -17.72 -10.57
N GLU A 25 13.44 -17.85 -11.14
CA GLU A 25 14.65 -18.10 -10.35
C GLU A 25 15.04 -16.84 -9.56
N ARG A 26 15.09 -16.93 -8.23
CA ARG A 26 15.48 -15.83 -7.33
C ARG A 26 16.78 -16.18 -6.63
N LEU A 27 17.71 -15.22 -6.62
CA LEU A 27 18.90 -15.29 -5.78
C LEU A 27 18.65 -14.46 -4.53
N ASP A 28 18.78 -15.07 -3.35
CA ASP A 28 18.58 -14.34 -2.11
C ASP A 28 19.67 -13.28 -1.93
N PHE A 29 19.26 -12.06 -1.60
CA PHE A 29 20.15 -10.92 -1.41
C PHE A 29 20.40 -10.61 0.07
N ARG A 30 19.67 -11.23 1.00
CA ARG A 30 19.73 -10.88 2.44
C ARG A 30 21.12 -11.07 3.05
N ASP A 31 21.83 -12.11 2.61
CA ASP A 31 23.20 -12.42 3.04
C ASP A 31 24.27 -11.94 2.04
N ALA A 32 23.87 -11.22 0.99
CA ALA A 32 24.81 -10.71 0.00
C ALA A 32 25.71 -9.65 0.63
N ASP A 33 27.00 -9.65 0.25
CA ASP A 33 27.87 -8.54 0.61
C ASP A 33 27.35 -7.27 -0.06
N LYS A 34 26.97 -6.29 0.76
CA LYS A 34 26.51 -4.97 0.28
C LYS A 34 27.61 -4.28 -0.53
N GLY A 35 28.88 -4.65 -0.26
CA GLY A 35 30.06 -3.96 -0.75
C GLY A 35 30.10 -2.52 -0.23
N SER A 36 31.18 -1.82 -0.55
CA SER A 36 31.32 -0.40 -0.22
C SER A 36 31.79 0.36 -1.45
N ASN A 37 31.13 1.46 -1.78
CA ASN A 37 31.77 2.50 -2.56
C ASN A 37 32.68 3.29 -1.62
N ILE A 38 33.95 3.51 -2.00
CA ILE A 38 34.91 4.28 -1.20
C ILE A 38 34.44 5.75 -1.19
N ALA A 39 33.60 6.04 -0.20
CA ALA A 39 32.77 7.23 -0.03
C ALA A 39 33.55 8.43 0.53
N ASN A 40 34.68 8.80 -0.05
CA ASN A 40 35.44 9.97 0.44
C ASN A 40 35.78 11.01 -0.63
N THR A 41 35.24 10.89 -1.85
CA THR A 41 35.58 11.79 -2.96
C THR A 41 34.41 12.32 -3.80
N SER A 42 33.15 11.89 -3.59
CA SER A 42 32.03 12.35 -4.42
C SER A 42 31.46 13.69 -3.95
N LYS A 43 31.21 14.62 -4.90
CA LYS A 43 30.63 15.96 -4.62
C LYS A 43 29.10 15.96 -4.71
N CYS A 44 28.44 15.05 -4.00
CA CYS A 44 26.98 14.97 -4.04
C CYS A 44 26.34 15.95 -3.07
N ASP A 45 25.38 16.75 -3.55
CA ASP A 45 24.62 17.71 -2.74
C ASP A 45 23.73 17.03 -1.69
N VAL A 46 23.32 15.79 -1.95
CA VAL A 46 22.45 14.98 -1.07
C VAL A 46 23.09 13.62 -0.85
N TRP A 47 23.39 13.31 0.40
CA TRP A 47 23.88 11.98 0.80
C TRP A 47 22.71 11.06 1.16
N THR A 48 22.66 9.90 0.52
CA THR A 48 21.68 8.84 0.80
C THR A 48 22.41 7.53 1.08
N GLU A 49 21.74 6.57 1.73
CA GLU A 49 22.34 5.26 2.07
C GLU A 49 22.73 4.43 0.84
N TYR A 50 22.25 4.79 -0.36
CA TYR A 50 22.72 4.22 -1.62
C TYR A 50 24.21 4.44 -1.88
N HIS A 51 24.77 5.56 -1.40
CA HIS A 51 26.18 5.88 -1.58
C HIS A 51 27.11 4.95 -0.77
N GLU A 52 26.56 4.29 0.25
CA GLU A 52 27.29 3.29 1.06
C GLU A 52 27.25 1.90 0.41
N MET A 53 26.46 1.71 -0.66
CA MET A 53 26.25 0.42 -1.31
C MET A 53 27.15 0.25 -2.54
N GLY A 54 27.87 -0.87 -2.61
CA GLY A 54 28.72 -1.22 -3.74
C GLY A 54 27.95 -1.82 -4.92
N ALA A 55 28.65 -2.05 -6.03
CA ALA A 55 28.09 -2.65 -7.24
C ALA A 55 27.54 -4.08 -7.00
N GLU A 56 28.16 -4.84 -6.10
CA GLU A 56 27.72 -6.19 -5.73
C GLU A 56 26.35 -6.18 -5.04
N GLY A 57 26.16 -5.30 -4.05
CA GLY A 57 24.86 -5.12 -3.40
C GLY A 57 23.76 -4.63 -4.35
N ILE A 58 24.10 -3.71 -5.26
CA ILE A 58 23.18 -3.25 -6.31
C ILE A 58 22.75 -4.42 -7.21
N LYS A 59 23.70 -5.25 -7.63
CA LYS A 59 23.45 -6.42 -8.46
C LYS A 59 22.60 -7.46 -7.72
N ALA A 60 22.90 -7.74 -6.45
CA ALA A 60 22.13 -8.69 -5.64
C ALA A 60 20.64 -8.30 -5.53
N VAL A 61 20.36 -7.02 -5.30
CA VAL A 61 18.98 -6.49 -5.28
C VAL A 61 18.28 -6.68 -6.63
N ALA A 62 18.95 -6.34 -7.74
CA ALA A 62 18.36 -6.51 -9.06
C ALA A 62 18.15 -7.99 -9.44
N ASP A 63 19.05 -8.87 -9.04
CA ASP A 63 19.02 -10.32 -9.31
C ASP A 63 17.97 -11.07 -8.47
N TYR A 64 17.42 -10.45 -7.42
CA TYR A 64 16.21 -10.95 -6.75
C TYR A 64 14.94 -10.78 -7.61
N LYS A 65 15.00 -9.92 -8.62
CA LYS A 65 14.02 -9.69 -9.70
C LYS A 65 12.68 -9.10 -9.27
N VAL A 66 11.98 -9.71 -8.32
CA VAL A 66 10.58 -9.37 -7.98
C VAL A 66 10.39 -9.35 -6.47
N TYR A 67 9.86 -8.23 -5.98
CA TYR A 67 9.56 -8.00 -4.57
C TYR A 67 8.05 -7.99 -4.30
N THR A 68 7.63 -8.67 -3.25
CA THR A 68 6.26 -8.68 -2.73
C THR A 68 6.16 -7.87 -1.43
N ALA A 69 4.97 -7.75 -0.85
CA ALA A 69 4.79 -7.12 0.46
C ALA A 69 5.69 -7.73 1.56
N SER A 70 5.95 -9.04 1.50
CA SER A 70 6.82 -9.71 2.49
C SER A 70 8.31 -9.41 2.28
N SER A 71 8.77 -9.33 1.03
CA SER A 71 10.21 -9.16 0.75
C SER A 71 10.65 -7.72 0.52
N ILE A 72 9.71 -6.79 0.30
CA ILE A 72 10.05 -5.37 0.12
C ILE A 72 10.62 -4.76 1.41
N LEU A 73 10.19 -5.25 2.57
CA LEU A 73 10.75 -4.80 3.84
C LEU A 73 12.21 -5.23 3.95
N ASP A 74 12.53 -6.47 3.59
CA ASP A 74 13.93 -6.95 3.54
C ASP A 74 14.77 -6.09 2.60
N LEU A 75 14.21 -5.68 1.46
CA LEU A 75 14.87 -4.75 0.54
C LEU A 75 15.19 -3.42 1.21
N LEU A 76 14.22 -2.84 1.92
CA LEU A 76 14.40 -1.56 2.60
C LEU A 76 15.44 -1.68 3.74
N HIS A 77 15.44 -2.78 4.49
CA HIS A 77 16.46 -3.04 5.52
C HIS A 77 17.86 -3.17 4.93
N PHE A 78 17.98 -3.80 3.75
CA PHE A 78 19.25 -3.95 3.06
C PHE A 78 19.75 -2.62 2.49
N VAL A 79 18.88 -1.89 1.79
CA VAL A 79 19.24 -0.66 1.07
C VAL A 79 19.41 0.53 2.03
N ALA A 80 18.49 0.71 2.98
CA ALA A 80 18.41 1.85 3.88
C ALA A 80 18.29 1.41 5.36
N PRO A 81 19.30 0.69 5.91
CA PRO A 81 19.25 0.15 7.26
C PRO A 81 19.10 1.21 8.36
N LYS A 82 19.65 2.42 8.18
CA LYS A 82 19.53 3.50 9.18
C LYS A 82 18.12 4.07 9.21
N MET A 83 17.49 4.24 8.04
CA MET A 83 16.08 4.61 7.94
C MET A 83 15.19 3.54 8.58
N MET A 84 15.38 2.26 8.21
CA MET A 84 14.57 1.18 8.75
C MET A 84 14.73 1.03 10.25
N LYS A 85 15.95 1.13 10.79
CA LYS A 85 16.18 1.14 12.24
C LYS A 85 15.38 2.22 12.98
N ARG A 86 15.12 3.39 12.36
CA ARG A 86 14.25 4.42 12.95
C ARG A 86 12.78 4.03 12.84
N GLY A 87 12.37 3.49 11.69
CA GLY A 87 11.01 2.99 11.45
C GLY A 87 10.62 1.87 12.41
N ASP A 88 11.48 0.86 12.58
CA ASP A 88 11.23 -0.36 13.37
C ASP A 88 11.02 -0.10 14.86
N VAL A 89 11.46 1.06 15.36
CA VAL A 89 11.22 1.51 16.74
C VAL A 89 9.76 1.94 16.93
N HIS A 90 9.11 2.42 15.86
CA HIS A 90 7.78 3.04 15.91
C HIS A 90 6.70 2.26 15.18
N PHE A 91 7.07 1.44 14.20
CA PHE A 91 6.14 0.72 13.35
C PHE A 91 6.37 -0.78 13.40
N SER A 92 5.30 -1.48 13.06
CA SER A 92 5.28 -2.92 12.90
C SER A 92 4.67 -3.23 11.54
N TYR A 93 5.06 -4.37 10.98
CA TYR A 93 4.77 -4.74 9.60
C TYR A 93 4.25 -6.18 9.48
N GLY A 94 3.95 -6.81 10.62
CA GLY A 94 3.59 -8.21 10.71
C GLY A 94 2.09 -8.46 10.67
N ILE A 95 1.75 -9.73 10.85
CA ILE A 95 0.40 -10.21 11.13
C ILE A 95 0.52 -11.03 12.42
N ALA A 96 -0.32 -10.73 13.41
CA ALA A 96 -0.20 -11.42 14.69
C ALA A 96 -0.60 -12.89 14.61
N ASP A 97 0.21 -13.82 15.11
CA ASP A 97 -0.24 -15.21 15.25
C ASP A 97 -1.23 -15.35 16.43
N ASN A 98 -0.92 -14.67 17.54
CA ASN A 98 -1.73 -14.62 18.76
C ASN A 98 -1.87 -13.18 19.25
N LEU A 99 -3.06 -12.60 19.12
CA LEU A 99 -3.32 -11.21 19.53
C LEU A 99 -3.27 -11.00 21.05
N ASP A 100 -3.36 -12.08 21.84
CA ASP A 100 -3.25 -12.01 23.30
C ASP A 100 -1.78 -11.95 23.80
N ASP A 101 -0.79 -11.97 22.89
CA ASP A 101 0.62 -11.84 23.25
C ASP A 101 0.88 -10.45 23.88
N PRO A 102 1.42 -10.38 25.11
CA PRO A 102 1.67 -9.11 25.81
C PRO A 102 2.54 -8.12 25.03
N LYS A 103 3.33 -8.56 24.03
CA LYS A 103 4.14 -7.67 23.19
C LYS A 103 3.27 -6.64 22.45
N TYR A 104 2.03 -6.98 22.09
CA TYR A 104 1.14 -6.09 21.35
C TYR A 104 0.62 -4.90 22.17
N ASN A 105 0.83 -4.92 23.49
CA ASN A 105 0.60 -3.73 24.34
C ASN A 105 1.60 -2.60 24.07
N HIS A 106 2.70 -2.87 23.37
CA HIS A 106 3.68 -1.85 23.03
C HIS A 106 3.16 -0.94 21.90
N TYR A 107 3.31 0.37 22.05
CA TYR A 107 2.73 1.39 21.14
C TYR A 107 3.12 1.23 19.66
N LYS A 108 4.25 0.58 19.38
CA LYS A 108 4.73 0.31 18.00
C LYS A 108 3.77 -0.56 17.18
N TYR A 109 2.86 -1.27 17.83
CA TYR A 109 1.88 -2.16 17.19
C TYR A 109 0.52 -1.49 16.96
N TRP A 110 0.22 -0.38 17.65
CA TRP A 110 -1.14 0.17 17.69
C TRP A 110 -1.62 0.73 16.34
N SER A 111 -0.71 1.14 15.46
CA SER A 111 -1.05 1.58 14.11
C SER A 111 -1.30 0.43 13.13
N ASN A 112 -0.91 -0.80 13.47
CA ASN A 112 -1.08 -1.95 12.60
C ASN A 112 -2.37 -2.70 12.96
N PRO A 113 -3.44 -2.60 12.15
CA PRO A 113 -4.73 -3.24 12.46
C PRO A 113 -4.67 -4.77 12.38
N LEU A 114 -3.57 -5.36 11.90
CA LEU A 114 -3.32 -6.80 11.86
C LEU A 114 -2.53 -7.32 13.08
N GLU A 115 -2.13 -6.41 13.98
CA GLU A 115 -1.38 -6.72 15.21
C GLU A 115 -2.00 -6.09 16.46
N THR A 116 -3.21 -5.54 16.34
CA THR A 116 -3.98 -4.98 17.45
C THR A 116 -5.45 -5.36 17.33
N THR A 117 -6.15 -5.39 18.47
CA THR A 117 -7.60 -5.65 18.53
C THR A 117 -8.38 -4.37 18.70
N LEU A 118 -9.58 -4.32 18.14
CA LEU A 118 -10.56 -3.28 18.49
C LEU A 118 -10.94 -3.38 19.99
N PRO A 119 -11.31 -2.25 20.63
CA PRO A 119 -11.63 -2.22 22.04
C PRO A 119 -12.93 -2.95 22.37
N ASP A 120 -13.15 -3.21 23.66
CA ASP A 120 -14.44 -3.67 24.18
C ASP A 120 -15.44 -2.52 24.24
N ALA A 121 -16.09 -2.24 23.11
CA ALA A 121 -17.04 -1.14 22.94
C ALA A 121 -18.18 -1.55 21.99
N PRO A 122 -19.08 -2.47 22.38
CA PRO A 122 -20.10 -3.03 21.48
C PRO A 122 -21.11 -2.00 20.95
N GLU A 123 -21.32 -0.89 21.68
CA GLU A 123 -22.18 0.21 21.26
C GLU A 123 -21.51 1.17 20.26
N MET A 124 -20.19 1.06 20.06
CA MET A 124 -19.45 1.86 19.09
C MET A 124 -19.74 1.37 17.67
N GLU A 125 -19.71 2.29 16.72
CA GLU A 125 -19.73 1.99 15.29
C GLU A 125 -18.46 2.53 14.64
N ILE A 126 -17.90 1.77 13.69
CA ILE A 126 -16.73 2.18 12.90
C ILE A 126 -17.17 2.40 11.47
N TYR A 127 -16.78 3.54 10.91
CA TYR A 127 -17.05 3.91 9.53
C TYR A 127 -15.72 4.02 8.77
N SER A 128 -15.54 3.19 7.76
CA SER A 128 -14.42 3.32 6.83
C SER A 128 -14.88 4.11 5.61
N MET A 129 -14.56 5.39 5.64
CA MET A 129 -14.93 6.38 4.63
C MET A 129 -13.72 6.66 3.72
N TYR A 130 -13.80 6.30 2.44
CA TYR A 130 -12.68 6.48 1.50
C TYR A 130 -13.14 6.62 0.04
N GLY A 131 -12.30 7.23 -0.79
CA GLY A 131 -12.58 7.44 -2.20
C GLY A 131 -12.25 6.23 -3.06
N VAL A 132 -12.96 6.09 -4.18
CA VAL A 132 -12.80 4.99 -5.15
C VAL A 132 -12.97 5.51 -6.58
N GLY A 133 -12.66 4.67 -7.58
CA GLY A 133 -12.85 4.99 -8.99
C GLY A 133 -11.68 5.72 -9.63
N ILE A 134 -10.55 5.88 -8.92
CA ILE A 134 -9.36 6.57 -9.42
C ILE A 134 -8.22 5.55 -9.59
N PRO A 135 -7.48 5.58 -10.72
CA PRO A 135 -6.27 4.79 -10.86
C PRO A 135 -5.22 5.17 -9.80
N THR A 136 -4.95 4.26 -8.88
CA THR A 136 -4.00 4.43 -7.76
C THR A 136 -2.79 3.52 -7.93
N GLU A 137 -1.60 4.04 -7.66
CA GLU A 137 -0.35 3.29 -7.78
C GLU A 137 -0.35 2.03 -6.91
N ARG A 138 0.06 0.90 -7.51
CA ARG A 138 0.00 -0.42 -6.86
C ARG A 138 1.29 -1.23 -6.97
N ALA A 139 2.04 -1.07 -8.05
CA ALA A 139 3.34 -1.71 -8.24
C ALA A 139 4.16 -0.94 -9.27
N TYR A 140 5.46 -1.22 -9.32
CA TYR A 140 6.39 -0.48 -10.16
C TYR A 140 7.34 -1.42 -10.91
N VAL A 141 7.66 -1.05 -12.14
CA VAL A 141 8.72 -1.65 -12.95
C VAL A 141 9.97 -0.78 -12.78
N TYR A 142 11.04 -1.37 -12.29
CA TYR A 142 12.33 -0.72 -12.07
C TYR A 142 13.35 -1.12 -13.13
N LYS A 143 14.31 -0.24 -13.38
CA LYS A 143 15.54 -0.49 -14.12
C LYS A 143 16.75 -0.09 -13.30
N LEU A 144 17.89 -0.68 -13.66
CA LEU A 144 19.18 -0.25 -13.16
C LEU A 144 19.65 0.98 -13.95
N THR A 145 20.16 1.97 -13.23
CA THR A 145 20.79 3.14 -13.83
C THR A 145 22.30 2.92 -13.91
N PRO A 146 22.96 3.29 -15.03
CA PRO A 146 24.41 3.25 -15.13
C PRO A 146 25.08 4.06 -14.01
N PRO A 147 26.19 3.56 -13.41
CA PRO A 147 26.88 4.29 -12.37
C PRO A 147 27.33 5.69 -12.83
N SER A 148 27.08 6.70 -12.01
CA SER A 148 27.64 8.05 -12.15
C SER A 148 28.09 8.57 -10.79
N GLU A 149 28.65 9.79 -10.71
CA GLU A 149 29.21 10.32 -9.45
C GLU A 149 28.16 10.42 -8.34
N CYS A 150 26.93 10.82 -8.69
CA CYS A 150 25.79 10.96 -7.78
C CYS A 150 24.56 10.36 -8.46
N TYR A 151 24.21 9.12 -8.12
CA TYR A 151 23.08 8.44 -8.75
C TYR A 151 22.28 7.58 -7.78
N ILE A 152 21.01 7.41 -8.14
CA ILE A 152 20.13 6.42 -7.53
C ILE A 152 20.15 5.19 -8.44
N PRO A 153 20.61 4.01 -7.95
CA PRO A 153 20.83 2.84 -8.80
C PRO A 153 19.53 2.20 -9.28
N PHE A 154 18.42 2.39 -8.56
CA PHE A 154 17.12 1.82 -8.86
C PHE A 154 16.14 2.93 -9.24
N GLN A 155 15.70 2.94 -10.49
CA GLN A 155 14.75 3.94 -10.99
C GLN A 155 13.54 3.28 -11.63
N ILE A 156 12.37 3.92 -11.54
CA ILE A 156 11.19 3.49 -12.29
C ILE A 156 11.52 3.54 -13.78
N ASP A 157 11.23 2.46 -14.48
CA ASP A 157 11.39 2.40 -15.93
C ASP A 157 10.20 3.06 -16.62
N THR A 158 10.32 4.37 -16.84
CA THR A 158 9.30 5.16 -17.53
C THR A 158 9.06 4.76 -18.99
N SER A 159 9.89 3.86 -19.56
CA SER A 159 9.65 3.28 -20.89
C SER A 159 8.78 2.03 -20.86
N ALA A 160 8.50 1.48 -19.68
CA ALA A 160 7.66 0.30 -19.52
C ALA A 160 6.18 0.68 -19.64
N GLU A 161 5.67 0.65 -20.87
CA GLU A 161 4.26 0.83 -21.18
C GLU A 161 3.56 -0.53 -21.31
N GLY A 162 2.29 -0.62 -20.93
CA GLY A 162 1.49 -1.81 -21.20
C GLY A 162 1.00 -1.89 -22.66
N GLY A 163 0.15 -2.88 -22.95
CA GLY A 163 -0.41 -3.08 -24.30
C GLY A 163 -1.51 -2.06 -24.66
N SER A 164 -1.91 -2.03 -25.93
CA SER A 164 -2.89 -1.08 -26.49
C SER A 164 -4.33 -1.26 -25.98
N GLU A 165 -4.63 -2.32 -25.23
CA GLU A 165 -5.95 -2.55 -24.62
C GLU A 165 -5.82 -2.54 -23.10
N ASP A 166 -6.40 -1.53 -22.45
CA ASP A 166 -6.64 -1.40 -21.01
C ASP A 166 -5.51 -1.93 -20.11
N SER A 167 -4.27 -1.56 -20.42
CA SER A 167 -3.17 -1.95 -19.57
C SER A 167 -3.13 -1.08 -18.32
N CYS A 168 -3.21 -1.71 -17.15
CA CYS A 168 -2.98 -1.06 -15.86
C CYS A 168 -1.54 -0.50 -15.73
N LEU A 169 -0.63 -0.80 -16.66
CA LEU A 169 0.75 -0.34 -16.68
C LEU A 169 0.92 0.90 -17.57
N LYS A 170 1.35 2.02 -16.98
CA LYS A 170 1.72 3.24 -17.71
C LYS A 170 3.00 3.82 -17.12
N GLY A 171 3.99 4.15 -17.94
CA GLY A 171 5.24 4.74 -17.49
C GLY A 171 5.96 3.98 -16.37
N GLY A 172 5.89 2.65 -16.37
CA GLY A 172 6.48 1.81 -15.32
C GLY A 172 5.66 1.70 -14.03
N VAL A 173 4.45 2.26 -13.97
CA VAL A 173 3.56 2.20 -12.81
C VAL A 173 2.35 1.34 -13.13
N PHE A 174 2.09 0.32 -12.32
CA PHE A 174 0.84 -0.43 -12.32
C PHE A 174 -0.16 0.24 -11.41
N SER A 175 -1.36 0.51 -11.92
CA SER A 175 -2.47 1.05 -11.11
C SER A 175 -3.49 -0.02 -10.74
N ALA A 176 -4.19 0.21 -9.63
CA ALA A 176 -5.40 -0.47 -9.19
C ALA A 176 -6.46 0.57 -8.80
N ASP A 177 -7.67 0.13 -8.45
CA ASP A 177 -8.71 1.02 -7.94
C ASP A 177 -8.32 1.60 -6.56
N GLY A 178 -8.62 2.89 -6.33
CA GLY A 178 -8.34 3.62 -5.10
C GLY A 178 -8.68 5.11 -5.18
N ASP A 179 -8.00 5.90 -4.35
CA ASP A 179 -8.21 7.35 -4.21
C ASP A 179 -7.07 8.21 -4.79
N GLU A 180 -6.36 7.75 -5.82
CA GLU A 180 -5.07 8.28 -6.34
C GLU A 180 -3.83 7.91 -5.51
N THR A 181 -3.95 7.77 -4.18
CA THR A 181 -2.79 7.54 -3.28
C THR A 181 -2.81 6.17 -2.62
N VAL A 182 -3.96 5.78 -2.06
CA VAL A 182 -4.17 4.57 -1.29
C VAL A 182 -5.10 3.62 -2.06
N PRO A 183 -4.66 2.40 -2.41
CA PRO A 183 -5.51 1.43 -3.08
C PRO A 183 -6.70 1.02 -2.19
N VAL A 184 -7.86 0.74 -2.79
CA VAL A 184 -9.07 0.32 -2.06
C VAL A 184 -8.81 -0.86 -1.14
N LEU A 185 -7.95 -1.81 -1.54
CA LEU A 185 -7.60 -2.95 -0.68
C LEU A 185 -6.98 -2.52 0.65
N SER A 186 -6.18 -1.45 0.66
CA SER A 186 -5.57 -0.92 1.88
C SER A 186 -6.60 -0.17 2.74
N SER A 187 -7.47 0.64 2.12
CA SER A 187 -8.47 1.45 2.82
C SER A 187 -9.65 0.63 3.36
N GLY A 188 -10.05 -0.42 2.65
CA GLY A 188 -11.31 -1.13 2.87
C GLY A 188 -11.20 -2.50 3.53
N PHE A 189 -10.06 -3.21 3.40
CA PHE A 189 -9.98 -4.63 3.79
C PHE A 189 -10.37 -4.92 5.24
N MET A 190 -9.86 -4.11 6.18
CA MET A 190 -10.15 -4.33 7.59
C MET A 190 -11.64 -4.16 7.88
N CYS A 191 -12.30 -3.13 7.35
CA CYS A 191 -13.73 -2.94 7.56
C CYS A 191 -14.60 -3.98 6.85
N ALA A 192 -14.21 -4.36 5.62
CA ALA A 192 -14.95 -5.31 4.79
C ALA A 192 -14.86 -6.76 5.31
N LYS A 193 -13.74 -7.15 5.94
CA LYS A 193 -13.51 -8.53 6.40
C LYS A 193 -12.85 -8.63 7.78
N GLY A 194 -11.72 -7.94 8.00
CA GLY A 194 -10.92 -8.11 9.22
C GLY A 194 -11.69 -7.83 10.53
N TRP A 195 -12.50 -6.78 10.55
CA TRP A 195 -13.33 -6.33 11.65
C TRP A 195 -14.82 -6.61 11.44
N ARG A 196 -15.19 -7.28 10.34
CA ARG A 196 -16.61 -7.47 10.00
C ARG A 196 -17.22 -8.53 10.91
N GLY A 197 -18.13 -8.11 11.77
CA GLY A 197 -18.73 -8.98 12.79
C GLY A 197 -17.73 -9.32 13.91
N LYS A 198 -17.95 -10.45 14.60
CA LYS A 198 -17.08 -10.88 15.69
C LYS A 198 -15.91 -11.70 15.15
N THR A 199 -14.72 -11.12 15.18
CA THR A 199 -13.46 -11.75 14.75
C THR A 199 -12.41 -11.62 15.85
N ARG A 200 -11.25 -12.26 15.69
CA ARG A 200 -10.12 -12.07 16.60
C ARG A 200 -9.60 -10.62 16.60
N PHE A 201 -9.81 -9.86 15.53
CA PHE A 201 -9.44 -8.44 15.45
C PHE A 201 -10.58 -7.52 15.97
N ASN A 202 -11.81 -8.02 16.03
CA ASN A 202 -12.98 -7.34 16.56
C ASN A 202 -13.72 -8.21 17.59
N PRO A 203 -13.15 -8.40 18.80
CA PRO A 203 -13.67 -9.34 19.79
C PRO A 203 -15.03 -8.94 20.37
N SER A 204 -15.33 -7.64 20.41
CA SER A 204 -16.61 -7.08 20.87
C SER A 204 -17.69 -7.07 19.80
N GLY A 205 -17.34 -7.35 18.53
CA GLY A 205 -18.28 -7.35 17.43
C GLY A 205 -18.84 -5.96 17.11
N ILE A 206 -18.00 -4.92 17.27
CA ILE A 206 -18.30 -3.54 16.86
C ILE A 206 -18.87 -3.53 15.44
N ARG A 207 -19.97 -2.81 15.22
CA ARG A 207 -20.56 -2.67 13.89
C ARG A 207 -19.63 -1.85 13.00
N THR A 208 -19.35 -2.37 11.81
CA THR A 208 -18.47 -1.72 10.84
C THR A 208 -19.22 -1.45 9.55
N TYR A 209 -19.04 -0.25 9.00
CA TYR A 209 -19.66 0.18 7.74
C TYR A 209 -18.62 0.68 6.75
N VAL A 210 -18.69 0.18 5.52
CA VAL A 210 -17.88 0.66 4.41
C VAL A 210 -18.66 1.76 3.69
N ARG A 211 -18.06 2.95 3.57
CA ARG A 211 -18.64 4.12 2.90
C ARG A 211 -17.69 4.60 1.82
N GLU A 212 -17.89 4.12 0.60
CA GLU A 212 -17.11 4.52 -0.56
C GLU A 212 -17.69 5.78 -1.19
N TYR A 213 -16.82 6.63 -1.72
CA TYR A 213 -17.16 7.86 -2.44
C TYR A 213 -16.61 7.75 -3.85
N ASP A 214 -17.49 7.41 -4.79
CA ASP A 214 -17.14 7.28 -6.19
C ASP A 214 -16.69 8.64 -6.75
N HIS A 215 -15.52 8.66 -7.38
CA HIS A 215 -14.93 9.89 -7.89
C HIS A 215 -15.71 10.39 -9.10
N ALA A 216 -16.33 11.56 -8.95
CA ALA A 216 -16.89 12.31 -10.07
C ALA A 216 -16.02 13.54 -10.37
N PRO A 217 -15.30 13.56 -11.50
CA PRO A 217 -14.47 14.69 -11.86
C PRO A 217 -15.35 15.93 -12.14
N PRO A 218 -14.85 17.15 -11.87
CA PRO A 218 -15.56 18.38 -12.17
C PRO A 218 -15.92 18.45 -13.67
N ALA A 219 -17.13 18.90 -13.98
CA ALA A 219 -17.61 18.97 -15.36
C ALA A 219 -16.90 20.05 -16.19
N ASN A 220 -16.27 21.02 -15.52
CA ASN A 220 -15.54 22.13 -16.15
C ASN A 220 -14.47 22.72 -15.21
N LEU A 221 -13.53 23.49 -15.78
CA LEU A 221 -12.42 24.11 -15.05
C LEU A 221 -12.85 25.11 -13.94
N LEU A 222 -14.07 25.65 -14.03
CA LEU A 222 -14.59 26.63 -13.07
C LEU A 222 -15.05 25.97 -11.75
N GLU A 223 -15.34 24.67 -11.76
CA GLU A 223 -15.69 23.87 -10.57
C GLU A 223 -14.47 23.52 -9.70
N GLY A 224 -13.26 23.91 -10.12
CA GLY A 224 -12.05 23.71 -9.35
C GLY A 224 -11.78 22.22 -9.10
N ARG A 225 -11.80 21.81 -7.83
CA ARG A 225 -11.55 20.42 -7.39
C ARG A 225 -12.78 19.51 -7.47
N GLY A 226 -13.95 20.06 -7.82
CA GLY A 226 -15.23 19.33 -7.84
C GLY A 226 -15.79 19.08 -6.44
N THR A 227 -17.12 19.00 -6.32
CA THR A 227 -17.81 18.77 -5.04
C THR A 227 -17.97 17.28 -4.69
N GLN A 228 -17.57 16.40 -5.60
CA GLN A 228 -17.69 14.93 -5.48
C GLN A 228 -16.38 14.22 -5.78
N SER A 229 -15.24 14.90 -5.58
CA SER A 229 -13.95 14.24 -5.76
C SER A 229 -13.76 13.14 -4.72
N GLY A 230 -13.39 11.94 -5.20
CA GLY A 230 -12.88 10.84 -4.37
C GLY A 230 -11.37 10.83 -4.22
N ALA A 231 -10.64 11.87 -4.67
CA ALA A 231 -9.18 11.87 -4.58
C ALA A 231 -8.70 12.08 -3.14
N HIS A 232 -7.55 11.51 -2.80
CA HIS A 232 -7.05 11.35 -1.42
C HIS A 232 -7.12 12.63 -0.58
N VAL A 233 -6.74 13.77 -1.16
CA VAL A 233 -6.78 15.08 -0.49
C VAL A 233 -8.13 15.77 -0.69
N ASP A 234 -8.70 15.69 -1.88
CA ASP A 234 -9.88 16.45 -2.27
C ASP A 234 -11.18 15.87 -1.71
N ILE A 235 -11.16 14.63 -1.23
CA ILE A 235 -12.30 13.97 -0.57
C ILE A 235 -12.79 14.75 0.66
N LEU A 236 -11.93 15.53 1.30
CA LEU A 236 -12.34 16.44 2.40
C LEU A 236 -13.32 17.52 1.96
N GLY A 237 -13.38 17.84 0.66
CA GLY A 237 -14.37 18.72 0.04
C GLY A 237 -15.58 17.99 -0.55
N ASN A 238 -15.64 16.65 -0.45
CA ASN A 238 -16.73 15.85 -1.00
C ASN A 238 -18.01 16.07 -0.18
N PHE A 239 -19.07 16.58 -0.80
CA PHE A 239 -20.27 16.93 -0.05
C PHE A 239 -20.94 15.72 0.60
N ALA A 240 -20.89 14.54 -0.04
CA ALA A 240 -21.50 13.34 0.52
C ALA A 240 -20.71 12.84 1.74
N LEU A 241 -19.37 13.02 1.75
CA LEU A 241 -18.55 12.70 2.91
C LEU A 241 -18.87 13.64 4.07
N ILE A 242 -18.90 14.94 3.77
CA ILE A 242 -19.22 15.97 4.76
C ILE A 242 -20.61 15.73 5.35
N GLU A 243 -21.59 15.38 4.51
CA GLU A 243 -22.95 15.03 4.96
C GLU A 243 -22.93 13.83 5.90
N ASP A 244 -22.28 12.72 5.51
CA ASP A 244 -22.18 11.53 6.37
C ASP A 244 -21.50 11.87 7.71
N ILE A 245 -20.39 12.61 7.72
CA ILE A 245 -19.68 13.04 8.93
C ILE A 245 -20.60 13.87 9.84
N ILE A 246 -21.31 14.86 9.28
CA ILE A 246 -22.22 15.72 10.05
C ILE A 246 -23.38 14.90 10.62
N ARG A 247 -23.94 13.96 9.86
CA ARG A 247 -25.02 13.09 10.31
C ARG A 247 -24.55 12.18 11.46
N VAL A 248 -23.38 11.54 11.35
CA VAL A 248 -22.77 10.76 12.44
C VAL A 248 -22.56 11.65 13.67
N ALA A 249 -21.98 12.85 13.50
CA ALA A 249 -21.75 13.79 14.60
C ALA A 249 -23.06 14.28 15.25
N ALA A 250 -24.16 14.32 14.51
CA ALA A 250 -25.50 14.64 15.00
C ALA A 250 -26.21 13.44 15.67
N GLY A 251 -25.57 12.27 15.73
CA GLY A 251 -26.08 11.07 16.39
C GLY A 251 -26.77 10.06 15.48
N ALA A 252 -26.68 10.23 14.15
CA ALA A 252 -27.18 9.21 13.22
C ALA A 252 -26.34 7.93 13.30
N THR A 253 -27.02 6.80 13.32
CA THR A 253 -26.44 5.45 13.27
C THR A 253 -26.10 5.04 11.83
N GLY A 254 -25.32 3.96 11.70
CA GLY A 254 -24.92 3.46 10.39
C GLY A 254 -26.11 2.96 9.57
N GLU A 255 -27.13 2.41 10.23
CA GLU A 255 -28.39 2.03 9.59
C GLU A 255 -29.14 3.25 9.05
N GLU A 256 -29.19 4.37 9.79
CA GLU A 256 -29.83 5.61 9.35
C GLU A 256 -29.08 6.27 8.18
N LEU A 257 -27.76 6.05 8.08
CA LEU A 257 -26.93 6.44 6.93
C LEU A 257 -27.12 5.55 5.70
N GLY A 258 -27.91 4.48 5.81
CA GLY A 258 -28.18 3.51 4.76
C GLY A 258 -27.22 2.31 4.74
N GLY A 259 -26.43 2.13 5.79
CA GLY A 259 -25.45 1.05 5.93
C GLY A 259 -24.27 1.19 4.97
N ASP A 260 -23.78 0.03 4.50
CA ASP A 260 -22.69 -0.03 3.54
C ASP A 260 -23.06 0.64 2.21
N ARG A 261 -22.18 1.50 1.70
CA ARG A 261 -22.23 2.04 0.35
C ARG A 261 -20.93 1.67 -0.35
N VAL A 262 -20.99 0.72 -1.27
CA VAL A 262 -19.81 0.12 -1.92
C VAL A 262 -20.01 0.12 -3.43
N TYR A 263 -19.03 0.66 -4.14
CA TYR A 263 -18.93 0.72 -5.60
C TYR A 263 -17.83 -0.24 -6.11
N SER A 264 -16.81 -0.49 -5.31
CA SER A 264 -15.69 -1.37 -5.63
C SER A 264 -16.03 -2.86 -5.41
N ASP A 265 -15.13 -3.74 -5.86
CA ASP A 265 -15.20 -5.18 -5.64
C ASP A 265 -14.58 -5.60 -4.27
N ILE A 266 -14.44 -4.69 -3.29
CA ILE A 266 -13.68 -4.91 -2.04
C ILE A 266 -14.09 -6.15 -1.27
N PHE A 267 -15.39 -6.45 -1.14
CA PHE A 267 -15.84 -7.68 -0.46
C PHE A 267 -15.33 -8.94 -1.16
N LYS A 268 -15.44 -8.97 -2.49
CA LYS A 268 -14.97 -10.09 -3.32
C LYS A 268 -13.45 -10.22 -3.31
N TRP A 269 -12.71 -9.11 -3.26
CA TRP A 269 -11.25 -9.15 -3.11
C TRP A 269 -10.84 -9.65 -1.73
N SER A 270 -11.54 -9.21 -0.69
CA SER A 270 -11.28 -9.62 0.70
C SER A 270 -11.47 -11.12 0.90
N GLU A 271 -12.43 -11.75 0.23
CA GLU A 271 -12.61 -13.20 0.28
C GLU A 271 -11.39 -13.99 -0.23
N LYS A 272 -10.59 -13.42 -1.13
CA LYS A 272 -9.38 -14.08 -1.66
C LYS A 272 -8.18 -13.99 -0.71
N ILE A 273 -8.27 -13.21 0.35
CA ILE A 273 -7.20 -13.07 1.34
C ILE A 273 -7.38 -14.16 2.38
N ASP A 274 -6.39 -15.04 2.45
CA ASP A 274 -6.26 -16.06 3.48
C ASP A 274 -5.72 -15.41 4.75
N LEU A 275 -6.62 -15.06 5.66
CA LEU A 275 -6.33 -14.49 6.97
C LEU A 275 -7.22 -15.20 7.98
N LYS A 276 -6.61 -15.73 9.04
CA LYS A 276 -7.33 -16.33 10.15
C LYS A 276 -8.09 -15.22 10.92
N LEU A 277 -9.41 -15.31 10.94
CA LEU A 277 -10.31 -14.43 11.67
C LEU A 277 -10.79 -15.06 12.97
#